data_AF-R7BNE9-F1
#
_entry.id   AF-R7BNE9-F1
#
_cell.length_a   1.000
_cell.length_b   1.000
_cell.length_c   1.000
_cell.angle_alpha   90.00
_cell.angle_beta   90.00
_cell.angle_gamma   90.00
#
_symmetry.space_group_name_H-M   'P 1'
#
loop_
_entity.id
_entity.type
_entity.pdbx_description
1 polymer ?
#
loop_
_entity_poly.entity_id
_entity_poly.type
_entity_poly.pdbx_seq_one_letter_code
_entity_poly.pdbx_strand_id
1 'polypeptide(L)'
;MRRNKLLACLMAGTMAVSLTACSNNANSDTTTAPSTTEAVTTTEAATEQTTTEPSATSNASIDFEDGQMGFVEVYSAPANAADVELNVVDFGGSKALEVKNLTGKVPFVGIDVSSLCGADTAKIASVSMKLGVSYEDGSFSACAGKITTWTGEDLVQTGYDWSVYMESKNPKVATVDVSGVPFVADAKNIMVLSLETDNGIDAGHGNATLYVDDITFYDASGNVLTADQSVAFAAPAGYSDSGRDSSNLFAVKNAVEFEGFQTSADAWAQAGFTMPQEILDALVPGSVVEIEYKSETGNMWLVMNEAQAGWMRVGQAGTDDPAYQNNSHNIAQVTYEQLAALCTDDVSTWGSTMQCESDGAWEVFSVKVGQQAKNIAVVNGVDFAGFATKAGAWSQDGFDMPQEIIDALVPGAVVEVTYSSETGNMWLVMPDSTAGWMRVGQAGTEDPALCDGQKCYVTYEQIAALCGDDVSTWGARMQCEADGEWEVYSVKVGTAAEFAPVNKLVAFEGFETSGDAWAQAGFTMPQEILDALVPGAVVTIQYSSETGNIWIVMNEAQAGWMRVGQAGTEDPALCNGTYAQITYEQLAALCTDDVSTWGSTMQCEADGAWEVYGVWVSTPATSAE
;
A
#
# COMPACT_ATOMS: atom_id res chain seq x y z
N MET A 1 34.39 -11.75 -38.52
CA MET A 1 35.36 -10.68 -38.92
C MET A 1 35.04 -9.45 -38.07
N ARG A 2 35.96 -8.91 -37.25
CA ARG A 2 36.91 -7.80 -37.51
C ARG A 2 36.29 -6.39 -37.70
N ARG A 3 36.49 -5.51 -36.68
CA ARG A 3 36.72 -4.02 -36.75
C ARG A 3 35.51 -3.15 -37.18
N ASN A 4 35.27 -1.91 -36.69
CA ASN A 4 35.81 -0.97 -35.67
C ASN A 4 34.62 -0.07 -35.21
N LYS A 5 34.63 0.79 -34.17
CA LYS A 5 35.64 1.51 -33.35
C LYS A 5 35.26 1.37 -31.84
N LEU A 6 36.01 1.75 -30.79
CA LEU A 6 37.29 2.46 -30.59
C LEU A 6 37.27 4.01 -30.52
N LEU A 7 36.82 4.56 -29.37
CA LEU A 7 37.36 5.75 -28.66
C LEU A 7 36.74 5.78 -27.24
N ALA A 8 37.36 5.94 -26.06
CA ALA A 8 38.73 6.13 -25.54
C ALA A 8 39.11 7.55 -25.02
N CYS A 9 39.16 7.73 -23.69
CA CYS A 9 39.96 8.75 -22.98
C CYS A 9 40.52 8.15 -21.67
N LEU A 10 41.77 8.47 -21.29
CA LEU A 10 42.55 7.74 -20.27
C LEU A 10 43.62 8.67 -19.67
N MET A 11 43.76 8.70 -18.34
CA MET A 11 44.92 9.26 -17.62
C MET A 11 45.21 8.40 -16.38
N ALA A 12 46.48 8.07 -16.14
CA ALA A 12 46.92 7.30 -14.97
C ALA A 12 48.24 7.86 -14.43
N GLY A 13 48.40 7.86 -13.10
CA GLY A 13 49.61 8.34 -12.40
C GLY A 13 50.24 7.22 -11.57
N THR A 14 51.26 6.55 -12.12
CA THR A 14 51.96 5.43 -11.46
C THR A 14 53.12 5.91 -10.59
N MET A 15 53.39 5.19 -9.48
CA MET A 15 54.75 4.76 -9.09
C MET A 15 54.66 3.51 -8.19
N ALA A 16 55.71 2.71 -8.13
CA ALA A 16 55.67 1.37 -7.52
C ALA A 16 57.02 0.89 -6.95
N VAL A 17 56.92 -0.08 -6.03
CA VAL A 17 57.98 -0.97 -5.51
C VAL A 17 59.15 -0.33 -4.74
N SER A 18 59.25 -0.69 -3.45
CA SER A 18 60.54 -0.92 -2.78
C SER A 18 60.40 -2.00 -1.69
N LEU A 19 60.92 -3.20 -1.95
CA LEU A 19 61.06 -4.28 -0.97
C LEU A 19 62.50 -4.32 -0.44
N THR A 20 62.68 -4.14 0.87
CA THR A 20 63.88 -4.62 1.59
C THR A 20 63.54 -4.90 3.06
N ALA A 21 64.20 -5.89 3.67
CA ALA A 21 63.84 -6.41 4.99
C ALA A 21 64.90 -6.11 6.06
N CYS A 22 64.44 -6.01 7.32
CA CYS A 22 65.22 -6.17 8.56
C CYS A 22 64.22 -6.31 9.74
N SER A 23 64.37 -7.14 10.78
CA SER A 23 65.05 -8.45 10.96
C SER A 23 64.96 -8.80 12.46
N ASN A 24 64.68 -10.07 12.82
CA ASN A 24 64.75 -10.65 14.20
C ASN A 24 63.71 -10.13 15.21
N ASN A 25 63.25 -10.88 16.22
CA ASN A 25 63.48 -12.27 16.69
C ASN A 25 62.10 -12.98 16.80
N ALA A 26 61.92 -14.28 16.50
CA ALA A 26 62.27 -15.46 17.31
C ALA A 26 61.71 -15.40 18.75
N ASN A 27 60.98 -16.39 19.28
CA ASN A 27 61.17 -17.84 19.12
C ASN A 27 59.90 -18.69 19.44
N SER A 28 59.94 -19.98 19.07
CA SER A 28 59.06 -21.14 19.41
C SER A 28 58.13 -21.03 20.64
N ASP A 29 56.86 -21.43 20.62
CA ASP A 29 56.27 -22.75 20.28
C ASP A 29 56.50 -23.85 21.35
N THR A 30 55.44 -24.25 22.08
CA THR A 30 55.03 -25.65 22.40
C THR A 30 53.85 -25.73 23.40
N THR A 31 53.11 -26.84 23.37
CA THR A 31 51.90 -27.11 24.18
C THR A 31 52.15 -27.95 25.43
N THR A 32 51.37 -27.74 26.51
CA THR A 32 50.86 -28.83 27.38
C THR A 32 49.76 -28.36 28.36
N ALA A 33 48.78 -29.23 28.61
CA ALA A 33 47.93 -29.23 29.81
C ALA A 33 48.31 -30.49 30.65
N PRO A 34 47.92 -30.62 31.94
CA PRO A 34 46.57 -31.15 32.23
C PRO A 34 45.89 -30.74 33.57
N SER A 35 44.55 -30.75 33.53
CA SER A 35 43.55 -31.19 34.54
C SER A 35 43.68 -30.95 36.07
N THR A 36 42.52 -30.56 36.63
CA THR A 36 41.92 -30.96 37.94
C THR A 36 42.54 -30.52 39.28
N THR A 37 41.75 -29.82 40.09
CA THR A 37 41.14 -30.34 41.34
C THR A 37 39.98 -29.43 41.78
N GLU A 38 38.81 -29.99 42.09
CA GLU A 38 37.71 -29.28 42.77
C GLU A 38 37.87 -29.35 44.29
N ALA A 39 37.42 -28.33 45.05
CA ALA A 39 36.62 -28.52 46.28
C ALA A 39 36.17 -27.20 46.98
N VAL A 40 34.86 -26.91 46.89
CA VAL A 40 33.94 -26.74 48.05
C VAL A 40 33.96 -25.46 48.94
N THR A 41 32.79 -24.77 48.93
CA THR A 41 32.11 -23.91 49.96
C THR A 41 32.42 -22.40 50.18
N THR A 42 31.38 -21.61 49.87
CA THR A 42 30.69 -20.58 50.71
C THR A 42 31.31 -19.19 50.96
N THR A 43 30.75 -18.22 50.24
CA THR A 43 30.33 -16.87 50.69
C THR A 43 29.07 -16.54 49.87
N GLU A 44 27.89 -16.33 50.46
CA GLU A 44 27.42 -15.11 51.17
C GLU A 44 27.18 -13.93 50.21
N ALA A 45 25.96 -13.39 50.21
CA ALA A 45 25.48 -12.49 49.17
C ALA A 45 26.00 -11.05 49.34
N ALA A 46 26.64 -10.53 48.29
CA ALA A 46 26.95 -9.12 48.15
C ALA A 46 26.01 -8.48 47.11
N THR A 47 25.29 -7.43 47.49
CA THR A 47 24.50 -6.62 46.56
C THR A 47 25.46 -5.77 45.74
N GLU A 48 25.74 -6.19 44.51
CA GLU A 48 26.54 -5.40 43.58
C GLU A 48 25.68 -4.24 43.06
N GLN A 49 26.07 -3.01 43.42
CA GLN A 49 25.44 -1.82 42.85
C GLN A 49 25.90 -1.68 41.40
N THR A 50 25.03 -2.04 40.46
CA THR A 50 25.21 -1.68 39.05
C THR A 50 25.37 -0.18 38.97
N THR A 51 26.61 0.28 38.78
CA THR A 51 26.89 1.68 38.55
C THR A 51 26.54 1.93 37.10
N THR A 52 25.37 2.52 36.86
CA THR A 52 25.01 3.00 35.53
C THR A 52 26.09 3.97 35.07
N GLU A 53 26.81 3.60 34.00
CA GLU A 53 27.47 4.61 33.19
C GLU A 53 26.37 5.56 32.71
N PRO A 54 26.63 6.88 32.65
CA PRO A 54 25.64 7.82 32.17
C PRO A 54 25.34 7.49 30.71
N SER A 55 24.08 7.18 30.39
CA SER A 55 23.60 7.18 29.00
C SER A 55 24.04 8.50 28.36
N ALA A 56 24.63 8.40 27.17
CA ALA A 56 25.09 9.56 26.43
C ALA A 56 23.86 10.34 25.96
N THR A 57 23.41 11.29 26.79
CA THR A 57 22.19 12.07 26.55
C THR A 57 22.28 12.68 25.15
N SER A 58 21.37 12.26 24.26
CA SER A 58 21.40 12.74 22.89
C SER A 58 21.15 14.25 22.86
N ASN A 59 21.73 14.92 21.88
CA ASN A 59 21.35 16.28 21.50
C ASN A 59 20.48 16.25 20.23
N ALA A 60 19.87 15.11 19.89
CA ALA A 60 18.88 15.00 18.84
C ALA A 60 17.57 15.72 19.22
N SER A 61 16.69 15.89 18.24
CA SER A 61 15.31 16.33 18.46
C SER A 61 14.42 15.14 18.88
N ILE A 62 14.78 13.93 18.45
CA ILE A 62 14.09 12.64 18.67
C ILE A 62 15.18 11.57 18.84
N ASP A 63 15.14 10.83 19.94
CA ASP A 63 16.08 9.75 20.28
C ASP A 63 15.39 8.43 20.69
N PHE A 64 14.06 8.38 20.65
CA PHE A 64 13.23 7.19 20.96
C PHE A 64 13.46 6.55 22.35
N GLU A 65 14.26 7.15 23.24
CA GLU A 65 14.57 6.63 24.58
C GLU A 65 13.35 6.64 25.52
N ASP A 66 12.32 7.44 25.20
CA ASP A 66 11.03 7.45 25.88
C ASP A 66 10.02 6.42 25.33
N GLY A 67 10.35 5.75 24.23
CA GLY A 67 9.49 4.76 23.55
C GLY A 67 8.35 5.36 22.71
N GLN A 68 8.34 6.67 22.45
CA GLN A 68 7.28 7.30 21.65
C GLN A 68 7.59 7.24 20.15
N MET A 69 6.63 6.74 19.37
CA MET A 69 6.65 6.76 17.90
C MET A 69 5.30 7.20 17.31
N GLY A 70 4.45 7.88 18.10
CA GLY A 70 3.10 8.27 17.67
C GLY A 70 3.06 9.21 16.46
N PHE A 71 4.16 9.92 16.20
CA PHE A 71 4.43 10.82 15.08
C PHE A 71 5.00 10.11 13.83
N VAL A 72 4.84 8.79 13.75
CA VAL A 72 5.34 7.91 12.68
C VAL A 72 4.18 7.06 12.15
N GLU A 73 4.07 6.94 10.82
CA GLU A 73 3.05 6.11 10.17
C GLU A 73 3.61 5.43 8.91
N VAL A 74 3.07 4.27 8.51
CA VAL A 74 3.46 3.56 7.27
C VAL A 74 2.91 4.31 6.05
N TYR A 75 3.62 4.29 4.92
CA TYR A 75 3.14 4.88 3.67
C TYR A 75 2.95 3.81 2.58
N SER A 76 1.80 3.16 2.57
CA SER A 76 1.48 2.01 1.70
C SER A 76 0.97 2.35 0.29
N ALA A 77 0.88 3.64 -0.07
CA ALA A 77 0.35 4.06 -1.38
C ALA A 77 1.22 3.73 -2.62
N PRO A 78 2.57 3.65 -2.55
CA PRO A 78 3.38 3.14 -3.66
C PRO A 78 3.08 1.65 -3.93
N ALA A 79 2.88 1.24 -5.19
CA ALA A 79 2.60 -0.18 -5.51
C ALA A 79 3.73 -1.15 -5.11
N ASN A 80 4.96 -0.65 -5.00
CA ASN A 80 6.11 -1.39 -4.48
C ASN A 80 6.34 -1.19 -2.97
N ALA A 81 5.36 -0.69 -2.21
CA ALA A 81 5.44 -0.59 -0.77
C ALA A 81 5.39 -1.96 -0.11
N ALA A 82 6.22 -2.15 0.93
CA ALA A 82 6.20 -3.32 1.79
C ALA A 82 5.23 -3.13 2.95
N ASP A 83 4.54 -4.21 3.30
CA ASP A 83 4.03 -4.39 4.66
C ASP A 83 5.21 -4.38 5.65
N VAL A 84 5.08 -3.58 6.71
CA VAL A 84 6.14 -3.39 7.72
C VAL A 84 5.58 -3.46 9.14
N GLU A 85 6.37 -4.03 10.03
CA GLU A 85 6.15 -3.95 11.48
C GLU A 85 6.97 -2.76 12.02
N LEU A 86 6.32 -1.88 12.79
CA LEU A 86 6.96 -0.72 13.44
C LEU A 86 7.13 -0.97 14.95
N ASN A 87 8.36 -0.87 15.45
CA ASN A 87 8.69 -1.05 16.87
C ASN A 87 9.71 0.01 17.35
N VAL A 88 9.91 0.11 18.67
CA VAL A 88 11.06 0.82 19.26
C VAL A 88 11.94 -0.17 20.02
N VAL A 89 13.17 -0.38 19.54
CA VAL A 89 14.09 -1.41 20.04
C VAL A 89 15.51 -0.86 20.26
N ASP A 90 16.37 -1.61 20.95
CA ASP A 90 17.77 -1.23 21.16
C ASP A 90 18.63 -1.56 19.92
N PHE A 91 19.09 -0.54 19.19
CA PHE A 91 19.96 -0.70 18.01
C PHE A 91 21.14 0.30 18.04
N GLY A 92 22.33 -0.14 17.64
CA GLY A 92 23.51 0.73 17.53
C GLY A 92 24.08 1.29 18.85
N GLY A 93 23.41 1.08 19.98
CA GLY A 93 23.79 1.58 21.32
C GLY A 93 22.78 2.55 21.97
N SER A 94 21.65 2.81 21.31
CA SER A 94 20.53 3.65 21.76
C SER A 94 19.21 2.98 21.36
N LYS A 95 18.07 3.54 21.76
CA LYS A 95 16.78 3.17 21.16
C LYS A 95 16.65 3.72 19.74
N ALA A 96 15.92 2.98 18.90
CA ALA A 96 15.68 3.33 17.52
C ALA A 96 14.27 2.88 17.10
N LEU A 97 13.67 3.61 16.18
CA LEU A 97 12.55 3.11 15.39
C LEU A 97 13.06 1.95 14.52
N GLU A 98 12.47 0.78 14.71
CA GLU A 98 12.64 -0.40 13.86
C GLU A 98 11.52 -0.44 12.81
N VAL A 99 11.91 -0.63 11.55
CA VAL A 99 11.02 -0.79 10.39
C VAL A 99 11.37 -2.14 9.76
N LYS A 100 10.68 -3.19 10.20
CA LYS A 100 10.93 -4.57 9.79
C LYS A 100 10.13 -4.90 8.52
N ASN A 101 10.84 -5.23 7.45
CA ASN A 101 10.26 -5.49 6.13
C ASN A 101 9.73 -6.93 6.03
N LEU A 102 8.42 -7.09 5.91
CA LEU A 102 7.77 -8.41 5.92
C LEU A 102 7.72 -9.07 4.54
N THR A 103 7.74 -8.28 3.45
CA THR A 103 7.38 -8.75 2.09
C THR A 103 8.49 -8.65 1.04
N GLY A 104 9.66 -8.08 1.37
CA GLY A 104 10.78 -7.92 0.44
C GLY A 104 10.57 -6.83 -0.63
N LYS A 105 9.40 -6.19 -0.63
CA LYS A 105 9.12 -4.91 -1.31
C LYS A 105 9.89 -3.75 -0.62
N VAL A 106 9.68 -2.51 -1.05
CA VAL A 106 10.35 -1.32 -0.47
C VAL A 106 9.57 -0.83 0.76
N PRO A 107 10.16 -0.81 1.97
CA PRO A 107 9.50 -0.23 3.12
C PRO A 107 9.47 1.30 2.99
N PHE A 108 8.30 1.92 3.22
CA PHE A 108 8.12 3.37 3.26
C PHE A 108 7.46 3.80 4.57
N VAL A 109 8.07 4.77 5.27
CA VAL A 109 7.60 5.25 6.59
C VAL A 109 7.70 6.77 6.67
N GLY A 110 6.60 7.44 6.98
CA GLY A 110 6.53 8.89 7.15
C GLY A 110 6.72 9.34 8.59
N ILE A 111 7.32 10.52 8.75
CA ILE A 111 7.54 11.22 10.01
C ILE A 111 6.89 12.62 9.91
N ASP A 112 6.00 12.96 10.84
CA ASP A 112 5.25 14.23 10.83
C ASP A 112 6.09 15.39 11.40
N VAL A 113 6.95 15.95 10.55
CA VAL A 113 7.81 17.11 10.87
C VAL A 113 7.00 18.30 11.39
N SER A 114 5.75 18.45 10.94
CA SER A 114 4.93 19.64 11.20
C SER A 114 4.26 19.60 12.57
N SER A 115 3.72 18.45 12.98
CA SER A 115 3.25 18.26 14.36
C SER A 115 4.43 18.22 15.34
N LEU A 116 5.55 17.61 14.95
CA LEU A 116 6.77 17.56 15.77
C LEU A 116 7.34 18.94 16.09
N CYS A 117 7.51 19.82 15.09
CA CYS A 117 8.19 21.12 15.26
C CYS A 117 7.24 22.33 15.31
N GLY A 118 5.96 22.18 14.95
CA GLY A 118 4.95 23.23 15.01
C GLY A 118 5.37 24.53 14.29
N ALA A 119 5.29 25.67 14.99
CA ALA A 119 5.69 26.97 14.46
C ALA A 119 7.22 27.11 14.20
N ASP A 120 8.03 26.17 14.67
CA ASP A 120 9.48 26.13 14.42
C ASP A 120 9.86 25.33 13.17
N THR A 121 8.90 24.63 12.55
CA THR A 121 9.05 23.88 11.28
C THR A 121 9.68 24.73 10.17
N ALA A 122 9.24 25.98 9.99
CA ALA A 122 9.79 26.90 8.99
C ALA A 122 11.18 27.49 9.33
N LYS A 123 11.80 27.09 10.46
CA LYS A 123 13.18 27.44 10.81
C LYS A 123 14.18 26.38 10.38
N ILE A 124 13.71 25.17 10.08
CA ILE A 124 14.55 24.02 9.72
C ILE A 124 15.30 24.32 8.42
N ALA A 125 16.62 24.28 8.47
CA ALA A 125 17.51 24.43 7.31
C ALA A 125 18.15 23.10 6.91
N SER A 126 18.35 22.19 7.86
CA SER A 126 18.81 20.82 7.60
C SER A 126 18.26 19.83 8.64
N VAL A 127 18.27 18.55 8.25
CA VAL A 127 17.91 17.43 9.14
C VAL A 127 19.05 16.41 9.10
N SER A 128 19.44 15.86 10.25
CA SER A 128 20.27 14.64 10.30
C SER A 128 19.55 13.51 11.02
N MET A 129 19.99 12.28 10.76
CA MET A 129 19.50 11.07 11.42
C MET A 129 20.55 9.96 11.28
N LYS A 130 20.62 9.04 12.24
CA LYS A 130 21.23 7.73 12.06
C LYS A 130 20.27 6.87 11.23
N LEU A 131 20.82 6.21 10.20
CA LEU A 131 20.16 5.14 9.45
C LEU A 131 21.01 3.88 9.53
N GLY A 132 20.43 2.78 9.97
CA GLY A 132 21.07 1.48 10.09
C GLY A 132 20.25 0.37 9.47
N VAL A 133 20.87 -0.80 9.28
CA VAL A 133 20.20 -1.99 8.73
C VAL A 133 20.63 -3.28 9.44
N SER A 134 19.76 -4.27 9.50
CA SER A 134 20.07 -5.64 9.96
C SER A 134 19.39 -6.69 9.09
N TYR A 135 19.80 -7.94 9.25
CA TYR A 135 19.16 -9.15 8.70
C TYR A 135 19.07 -10.18 9.83
N GLU A 136 18.05 -11.04 9.83
CA GLU A 136 17.84 -12.02 10.91
C GLU A 136 18.98 -13.04 11.06
N ASP A 137 19.73 -13.30 9.99
CA ASP A 137 20.91 -14.19 10.00
C ASP A 137 22.16 -13.54 10.65
N GLY A 138 22.07 -12.26 11.03
CA GLY A 138 23.16 -11.47 11.62
C GLY A 138 24.25 -11.06 10.63
N SER A 139 23.99 -11.14 9.33
CA SER A 139 24.90 -10.69 8.27
C SER A 139 24.88 -9.16 8.09
N PHE A 140 25.72 -8.69 7.16
CA PHE A 140 25.66 -7.34 6.64
C PHE A 140 25.78 -7.36 5.11
N SER A 141 24.77 -6.80 4.44
CA SER A 141 24.81 -6.40 3.04
C SER A 141 24.53 -4.91 2.90
N ALA A 142 24.97 -4.33 1.78
CA ALA A 142 24.86 -2.90 1.53
C ALA A 142 23.41 -2.50 1.20
N CYS A 143 22.89 -1.47 1.86
CA CYS A 143 21.54 -0.95 1.59
C CYS A 143 21.56 0.54 1.22
N ALA A 144 20.55 0.99 0.49
CA ALA A 144 20.33 2.38 0.11
C ALA A 144 18.84 2.70 -0.05
N GLY A 145 18.52 3.99 -0.13
CA GLY A 145 17.16 4.48 -0.32
C GLY A 145 17.12 6.01 -0.24
N LYS A 146 15.95 6.58 0.08
CA LYS A 146 15.75 8.03 0.15
C LYS A 146 15.22 8.51 1.49
N ILE A 147 15.55 9.76 1.79
CA ILE A 147 14.83 10.65 2.69
C ILE A 147 14.07 11.59 1.76
N THR A 148 12.74 11.54 1.73
CA THR A 148 11.90 12.32 0.83
C THR A 148 11.05 13.29 1.62
N THR A 149 11.38 14.57 1.58
CA THR A 149 10.64 15.63 2.28
C THR A 149 9.47 16.10 1.42
N TRP A 150 8.26 16.12 1.98
CA TRP A 150 7.07 16.71 1.37
C TRP A 150 6.85 18.07 2.03
N THR A 151 6.66 19.12 1.24
CA THR A 151 6.81 20.51 1.73
C THR A 151 5.72 21.45 1.23
N GLY A 152 5.23 22.34 2.11
CA GLY A 152 4.18 23.30 1.76
C GLY A 152 2.77 22.70 1.65
N GLU A 153 1.84 23.54 1.16
CA GLU A 153 0.45 23.14 0.88
C GLU A 153 0.41 22.18 -0.31
N ASP A 154 1.24 22.41 -1.35
CA ASP A 154 1.36 21.56 -2.55
C ASP A 154 2.13 20.22 -2.30
N LEU A 155 2.50 19.90 -1.05
CA LEU A 155 3.25 18.70 -0.63
C LEU A 155 4.50 18.38 -1.48
N VAL A 156 5.23 19.40 -1.95
CA VAL A 156 6.31 19.29 -2.94
C VAL A 156 7.38 18.30 -2.47
N GLN A 157 7.47 17.16 -3.16
CA GLN A 157 8.35 16.05 -2.79
C GLN A 157 9.78 16.27 -3.28
N THR A 158 10.75 16.22 -2.37
CA THR A 158 12.19 16.32 -2.67
C THR A 158 12.93 15.14 -2.06
N GLY A 159 13.48 14.26 -2.90
CA GLY A 159 14.21 13.05 -2.48
C GLY A 159 15.72 13.28 -2.33
N TYR A 160 16.29 12.80 -1.23
CA TYR A 160 17.70 12.86 -0.89
C TYR A 160 18.25 11.44 -0.63
N ASP A 161 19.28 11.02 -1.37
CA ASP A 161 19.80 9.64 -1.30
C ASP A 161 20.58 9.36 0.01
N TRP A 162 20.28 8.23 0.66
CA TRP A 162 21.07 7.67 1.76
C TRP A 162 21.57 6.26 1.44
N SER A 163 22.54 5.77 2.22
CA SER A 163 23.14 4.44 2.02
C SER A 163 24.04 3.97 3.16
N VAL A 164 23.98 2.70 3.53
CA VAL A 164 24.93 2.05 4.45
C VAL A 164 25.74 1.02 3.65
N TYR A 165 26.98 1.37 3.29
CA TYR A 165 27.87 0.53 2.46
C TYR A 165 28.91 -0.29 3.25
N MET A 166 28.98 -0.14 4.58
CA MET A 166 29.97 -0.82 5.42
C MET A 166 29.40 -1.10 6.82
N GLU A 167 29.53 -2.34 7.27
CA GLU A 167 29.20 -2.79 8.64
C GLU A 167 29.81 -1.88 9.73
N SER A 168 31.10 -1.53 9.59
CA SER A 168 31.81 -0.58 10.49
C SER A 168 31.33 0.90 10.43
N LYS A 169 30.25 1.14 9.70
CA LYS A 169 29.51 2.40 9.53
C LYS A 169 28.00 2.18 9.62
N ASN A 170 27.58 1.15 10.35
CA ASN A 170 26.19 0.82 10.63
C ASN A 170 25.91 1.09 12.14
N PRO A 171 24.97 1.97 12.52
CA PRO A 171 24.29 2.95 11.66
C PRO A 171 25.23 4.04 11.12
N LYS A 172 24.79 4.71 10.05
CA LYS A 172 25.45 5.87 9.42
C LYS A 172 24.61 7.12 9.67
N VAL A 173 25.25 8.23 9.99
CA VAL A 173 24.57 9.54 9.97
C VAL A 173 24.34 9.98 8.52
N ALA A 174 23.08 10.13 8.13
CA ALA A 174 22.64 10.87 6.97
C ALA A 174 22.39 12.35 7.35
N THR A 175 22.46 13.26 6.37
CA THR A 175 22.16 14.68 6.59
C THR A 175 21.66 15.30 5.29
N VAL A 176 20.52 15.98 5.34
CA VAL A 176 19.84 16.59 4.20
C VAL A 176 19.76 18.11 4.39
N ASP A 177 20.01 18.85 3.31
CA ASP A 177 19.88 20.31 3.27
C ASP A 177 18.54 20.66 2.62
N VAL A 178 17.61 21.15 3.44
CA VAL A 178 16.25 21.53 3.00
C VAL A 178 16.14 23.02 2.68
N SER A 179 17.21 23.80 2.81
CA SER A 179 17.17 25.25 2.57
C SER A 179 16.85 25.65 1.11
N GLY A 180 16.98 24.71 0.16
CA GLY A 180 16.56 24.89 -1.23
C GLY A 180 15.06 24.67 -1.48
N VAL A 181 14.39 23.87 -0.65
CA VAL A 181 12.95 23.58 -0.68
C VAL A 181 12.46 23.51 0.78
N PRO A 182 12.31 24.67 1.46
CA PRO A 182 12.14 24.70 2.90
C PRO A 182 10.73 24.26 3.32
N PHE A 183 10.65 23.61 4.48
CA PHE A 183 9.39 23.34 5.15
C PHE A 183 8.63 24.65 5.46
N VAL A 184 7.31 24.62 5.35
CA VAL A 184 6.43 25.79 5.48
C VAL A 184 5.67 25.75 6.81
N ALA A 185 5.56 26.88 7.49
CA ALA A 185 4.80 26.96 8.75
C ALA A 185 3.31 26.68 8.50
N ASP A 186 2.67 26.04 9.47
CA ASP A 186 1.22 25.72 9.48
C ASP A 186 0.73 24.77 8.34
N ALA A 187 1.62 24.32 7.45
CA ALA A 187 1.36 23.32 6.40
C ALA A 187 1.63 21.87 6.87
N LYS A 188 1.16 20.87 6.10
CA LYS A 188 1.27 19.44 6.39
C LYS A 188 2.57 18.79 5.88
N ASN A 189 3.71 19.39 6.20
CA ASN A 189 5.02 18.87 5.82
C ASN A 189 5.34 17.55 6.55
N ILE A 190 5.82 16.56 5.81
CA ILE A 190 6.28 15.27 6.34
C ILE A 190 7.62 14.87 5.72
N MET A 191 8.23 13.80 6.25
CA MET A 191 9.47 13.23 5.75
C MET A 191 9.31 11.71 5.64
N VAL A 192 9.25 11.19 4.41
CA VAL A 192 9.12 9.76 4.11
C VAL A 192 10.51 9.14 3.92
N LEU A 193 10.78 8.06 4.65
CA LEU A 193 11.99 7.26 4.56
C LEU A 193 11.72 6.00 3.74
N SER A 194 12.60 5.67 2.79
CA SER A 194 12.53 4.46 1.96
C SER A 194 13.82 3.64 2.02
N LEU A 195 13.74 2.32 1.86
CA LEU A 195 14.87 1.43 1.58
C LEU A 195 14.70 0.81 0.18
N GLU A 196 15.12 1.55 -0.85
CA GLU A 196 14.93 1.24 -2.28
C GLU A 196 15.97 0.26 -2.85
N THR A 197 16.97 -0.13 -2.08
CA THR A 197 18.00 -1.08 -2.55
C THR A 197 18.49 -1.93 -1.39
N ASP A 198 18.19 -3.22 -1.48
CA ASP A 198 18.63 -4.28 -0.58
C ASP A 198 19.53 -5.25 -1.37
N ASN A 199 20.84 -5.25 -1.11
CA ASN A 199 21.77 -6.20 -1.76
C ASN A 199 21.84 -7.55 -1.01
N GLY A 200 21.12 -7.70 0.10
CA GLY A 200 21.05 -8.93 0.89
C GLY A 200 20.07 -9.96 0.34
N ILE A 201 19.01 -9.52 -0.35
CA ILE A 201 18.08 -10.40 -1.09
C ILE A 201 18.86 -11.25 -2.12
N ASP A 202 19.64 -10.62 -2.99
CA ASP A 202 20.52 -11.28 -3.99
C ASP A 202 21.57 -12.22 -3.34
N ALA A 203 21.94 -11.97 -2.08
CA ALA A 203 22.88 -12.77 -1.31
C ALA A 203 22.22 -13.91 -0.50
N GLY A 204 20.88 -13.93 -0.40
CA GLY A 204 20.10 -14.92 0.33
C GLY A 204 19.98 -14.66 1.85
N HIS A 205 20.10 -13.41 2.30
CA HIS A 205 20.00 -13.02 3.72
C HIS A 205 18.55 -12.78 4.20
N GLY A 206 17.58 -12.79 3.30
CA GLY A 206 16.21 -12.30 3.57
C GLY A 206 16.12 -10.78 3.42
N ASN A 207 15.04 -10.21 3.93
CA ASN A 207 14.76 -8.77 3.84
C ASN A 207 15.57 -7.99 4.88
N ALA A 208 16.07 -6.81 4.51
CA ALA A 208 16.69 -5.89 5.45
C ALA A 208 15.66 -5.19 6.35
N THR A 209 15.87 -5.24 7.66
CA THR A 209 15.21 -4.35 8.63
C THR A 209 15.93 -3.01 8.66
N LEU A 210 15.18 -1.91 8.57
CA LEU A 210 15.69 -0.54 8.65
C LEU A 210 15.58 0.00 10.09
N TYR A 211 16.59 0.74 10.54
CA TYR A 211 16.61 1.41 11.85
C TYR A 211 16.83 2.92 11.71
N VAL A 212 16.06 3.71 12.45
CA VAL A 212 16.10 5.19 12.41
C VAL A 212 16.24 5.74 13.83
N ASP A 213 17.19 6.64 14.05
CA ASP A 213 17.60 7.16 15.37
C ASP A 213 18.27 8.56 15.24
N ASP A 214 18.46 9.30 16.33
CA ASP A 214 19.02 10.66 16.42
C ASP A 214 18.47 11.65 15.36
N ILE A 215 17.15 11.64 15.13
CA ILE A 215 16.54 12.60 14.19
C ILE A 215 16.69 14.00 14.79
N THR A 216 17.43 14.85 14.09
CA THR A 216 17.87 16.15 14.60
C THR A 216 17.56 17.23 13.57
N PHE A 217 16.65 18.14 13.93
CA PHE A 217 16.29 19.30 13.12
C PHE A 217 17.19 20.48 13.48
N TYR A 218 17.84 21.11 12.50
CA TYR A 218 18.72 22.25 12.72
C TYR A 218 18.17 23.55 12.11
N ASP A 219 18.31 24.66 12.83
CA ASP A 219 18.08 25.98 12.28
C ASP A 219 19.21 26.43 11.33
N ALA A 220 18.98 27.54 10.61
CA ALA A 220 19.98 28.13 9.70
C ALA A 220 21.28 28.65 10.37
N SER A 221 21.40 28.55 11.70
CA SER A 221 22.62 28.84 12.46
C SER A 221 23.31 27.56 13.00
N GLY A 222 22.71 26.37 12.79
CA GLY A 222 23.18 25.09 13.31
C GLY A 222 22.75 24.80 14.75
N ASN A 223 21.76 25.51 15.31
CA ASN A 223 21.16 25.15 16.59
C ASN A 223 20.15 24.02 16.40
N VAL A 224 20.10 23.07 17.34
CA VAL A 224 19.07 22.03 17.36
C VAL A 224 17.72 22.63 17.78
N LEU A 225 16.68 22.27 17.05
CA LEU A 225 15.28 22.59 17.36
C LEU A 225 14.65 21.46 18.18
N THR A 226 13.79 21.81 19.12
CA THR A 226 13.04 20.84 19.94
C THR A 226 11.86 20.27 19.13
N ALA A 227 11.61 18.97 19.26
CA ALA A 227 10.40 18.33 18.76
C ALA A 227 9.52 17.82 19.92
N ASP A 228 8.20 17.83 19.73
CA ASP A 228 7.25 17.23 20.68
C ASP A 228 6.95 15.78 20.29
N GLN A 229 7.68 14.82 20.88
CA GLN A 229 7.52 13.39 20.64
C GLN A 229 6.15 12.82 21.12
N SER A 230 5.30 13.61 21.79
CA SER A 230 3.98 13.17 22.28
C SER A 230 2.82 13.41 21.31
N VAL A 231 3.08 13.98 20.13
CA VAL A 231 2.07 14.17 19.09
C VAL A 231 1.73 12.87 18.36
N ALA A 232 0.48 12.74 17.92
CA ALA A 232 0.10 11.74 16.93
C ALA A 232 0.43 12.25 15.52
N PHE A 233 0.75 11.34 14.59
CA PHE A 233 0.93 11.62 13.17
C PHE A 233 -0.38 12.22 12.62
N ALA A 234 -0.31 13.44 12.09
CA ALA A 234 -1.47 14.16 11.61
C ALA A 234 -1.43 14.20 10.08
N ALA A 235 -1.76 13.08 9.45
CA ALA A 235 -1.63 12.83 8.02
C ALA A 235 -1.99 14.03 7.10
N PRO A 236 -1.19 14.31 6.06
CA PRO A 236 -1.63 15.09 4.92
C PRO A 236 -2.76 14.38 4.16
N ALA A 237 -3.53 15.16 3.39
CA ALA A 237 -4.45 14.63 2.39
C ALA A 237 -3.72 13.66 1.45
N GLY A 238 -4.28 12.48 1.19
CA GLY A 238 -3.69 11.45 0.33
C GLY A 238 -2.58 10.63 0.98
N TYR A 239 -2.31 10.80 2.28
CA TYR A 239 -1.35 9.98 3.01
C TYR A 239 -2.01 8.80 3.73
N SER A 240 -2.99 9.07 4.61
CA SER A 240 -3.71 8.03 5.38
C SER A 240 -4.73 7.26 4.53
N ASP A 241 -5.03 7.77 3.34
CA ASP A 241 -5.90 7.14 2.34
C ASP A 241 -5.18 5.97 1.61
N SER A 242 -4.03 5.51 2.12
CA SER A 242 -3.14 4.48 1.55
C SER A 242 -3.68 3.05 1.65
N GLY A 243 -5.00 2.90 1.59
CA GLY A 243 -5.65 1.68 1.16
C GLY A 243 -5.16 1.26 -0.23
N ARG A 244 -5.19 -0.04 -0.51
CA ARG A 244 -4.97 -0.55 -1.87
C ARG A 244 -6.02 0.09 -2.79
N ASP A 245 -5.58 1.00 -3.66
CA ASP A 245 -6.48 1.66 -4.61
C ASP A 245 -7.07 0.63 -5.57
N SER A 246 -8.30 0.23 -5.26
CA SER A 246 -9.08 -0.76 -5.97
C SER A 246 -10.14 -0.13 -6.88
N SER A 247 -10.05 1.19 -7.10
CA SER A 247 -10.95 1.92 -8.00
C SER A 247 -10.96 1.27 -9.38
N ASN A 248 -12.16 1.12 -9.96
CA ASN A 248 -12.38 0.54 -11.28
C ASN A 248 -11.95 -0.93 -11.46
N LEU A 249 -11.37 -1.58 -10.45
CA LEU A 249 -10.85 -2.96 -10.53
C LEU A 249 -11.87 -3.99 -10.03
N PHE A 250 -11.73 -5.22 -10.53
CA PHE A 250 -12.26 -6.39 -9.85
C PHE A 250 -11.50 -6.62 -8.54
N ALA A 251 -12.16 -7.19 -7.54
CA ALA A 251 -11.45 -7.80 -6.44
C ALA A 251 -11.07 -9.24 -6.82
N VAL A 252 -10.02 -9.81 -6.21
CA VAL A 252 -9.42 -11.08 -6.67
C VAL A 252 -9.50 -12.14 -5.57
N LYS A 253 -10.20 -13.25 -5.81
CA LYS A 253 -10.23 -14.43 -4.92
C LYS A 253 -9.28 -15.52 -5.43
N ASN A 254 -8.72 -16.32 -4.51
CA ASN A 254 -7.86 -17.47 -4.83
C ASN A 254 -6.71 -17.10 -5.80
N ALA A 255 -6.01 -16.01 -5.51
CA ALA A 255 -4.86 -15.58 -6.31
C ALA A 255 -3.70 -16.57 -6.23
N VAL A 256 -3.06 -16.81 -7.38
CA VAL A 256 -1.81 -17.52 -7.55
C VAL A 256 -0.76 -16.51 -7.98
N GLU A 257 0.24 -16.26 -7.14
CA GLU A 257 1.35 -15.36 -7.45
C GLU A 257 2.22 -15.94 -8.57
N PHE A 258 2.57 -15.10 -9.56
CA PHE A 258 3.54 -15.43 -10.59
C PHE A 258 4.94 -15.13 -10.04
N GLU A 259 5.40 -16.04 -9.17
CA GLU A 259 6.69 -15.97 -8.50
C GLU A 259 7.84 -15.61 -9.45
N GLY A 260 8.55 -14.53 -9.13
CA GLY A 260 9.69 -14.04 -9.89
C GLY A 260 9.36 -13.20 -11.14
N PHE A 261 8.12 -12.72 -11.35
CA PHE A 261 7.78 -11.90 -12.53
C PHE A 261 8.38 -10.47 -12.53
N GLN A 262 9.15 -10.07 -11.51
CA GLN A 262 9.72 -8.73 -11.40
C GLN A 262 10.59 -8.37 -12.62
N THR A 263 10.20 -7.32 -13.35
CA THR A 263 10.90 -6.93 -14.58
C THR A 263 10.61 -5.48 -15.01
N SER A 264 11.48 -4.91 -15.82
CA SER A 264 11.37 -3.53 -16.31
C SER A 264 11.95 -3.37 -17.71
N ALA A 265 11.42 -2.42 -18.48
CA ALA A 265 11.90 -2.13 -19.84
C ALA A 265 11.63 -0.68 -20.28
N ASP A 266 12.30 -0.27 -21.36
CA ASP A 266 12.02 0.98 -22.07
C ASP A 266 10.61 0.97 -22.71
N ALA A 267 10.12 2.15 -23.08
CA ALA A 267 8.89 2.33 -23.87
C ALA A 267 8.84 1.42 -25.11
N TRP A 268 7.73 0.68 -25.26
CA TRP A 268 7.48 -0.30 -26.33
C TRP A 268 8.47 -1.48 -26.39
N ALA A 269 9.23 -1.73 -25.32
CA ALA A 269 9.96 -2.97 -25.13
C ALA A 269 9.14 -3.95 -24.27
N GLN A 270 9.18 -5.24 -24.65
CA GLN A 270 8.55 -6.34 -23.91
C GLN A 270 9.55 -7.00 -22.95
N ALA A 271 9.09 -7.34 -21.75
CA ALA A 271 9.77 -8.24 -20.83
C ALA A 271 8.76 -9.10 -20.05
N GLY A 272 9.20 -10.25 -19.53
CA GLY A 272 8.34 -11.22 -18.86
C GLY A 272 8.91 -12.64 -18.90
N PHE A 273 8.11 -13.61 -18.45
CA PHE A 273 8.59 -14.93 -18.03
C PHE A 273 7.77 -16.08 -18.62
N THR A 274 8.34 -17.30 -18.55
CA THR A 274 7.63 -18.55 -18.85
C THR A 274 6.57 -18.79 -17.78
N MET A 275 5.31 -19.00 -18.19
CA MET A 275 4.20 -19.30 -17.28
C MET A 275 4.41 -20.63 -16.56
N PRO A 276 4.42 -20.67 -15.21
CA PRO A 276 4.34 -21.90 -14.43
C PRO A 276 3.03 -22.64 -14.70
N GLN A 277 2.98 -23.95 -14.43
CA GLN A 277 1.76 -24.72 -14.57
C GLN A 277 0.63 -24.19 -13.67
N GLU A 278 0.97 -23.71 -12.48
CA GLU A 278 0.00 -23.15 -11.51
C GLU A 278 -0.67 -21.87 -12.04
N ILE A 279 0.04 -21.05 -12.82
CA ILE A 279 -0.52 -19.89 -13.51
C ILE A 279 -1.38 -20.32 -14.71
N LEU A 280 -0.94 -21.34 -15.48
CA LEU A 280 -1.74 -21.90 -16.58
C LEU A 280 -3.03 -22.58 -16.10
N ASP A 281 -3.01 -23.19 -14.91
CA ASP A 281 -4.17 -23.84 -14.28
C ASP A 281 -5.14 -22.80 -13.65
N ALA A 282 -4.63 -21.62 -13.26
CA ALA A 282 -5.43 -20.50 -12.76
C ALA A 282 -6.14 -19.70 -13.89
N LEU A 283 -5.58 -19.70 -15.11
CA LEU A 283 -6.16 -19.04 -16.28
C LEU A 283 -7.38 -19.79 -16.83
N VAL A 284 -8.54 -19.53 -16.25
CA VAL A 284 -9.87 -20.08 -16.64
C VAL A 284 -10.90 -18.96 -16.85
N PRO A 285 -12.04 -19.21 -17.54
CA PRO A 285 -13.12 -18.22 -17.65
C PRO A 285 -13.54 -17.65 -16.29
N GLY A 286 -13.68 -16.33 -16.20
CA GLY A 286 -13.88 -15.60 -14.94
C GLY A 286 -12.60 -15.34 -14.13
N SER A 287 -11.41 -15.67 -14.64
CA SER A 287 -10.13 -15.27 -14.01
C SER A 287 -9.65 -13.91 -14.51
N VAL A 288 -8.72 -13.30 -13.76
CA VAL A 288 -8.08 -12.03 -14.08
C VAL A 288 -6.58 -12.11 -13.75
N VAL A 289 -5.77 -11.57 -14.64
CA VAL A 289 -4.34 -11.32 -14.41
C VAL A 289 -4.22 -9.92 -13.83
N GLU A 290 -3.80 -9.81 -12.58
CA GLU A 290 -3.48 -8.56 -11.92
C GLU A 290 -1.98 -8.29 -11.97
N ILE A 291 -1.61 -7.04 -12.21
CA ILE A 291 -0.24 -6.56 -12.43
C ILE A 291 -0.02 -5.34 -11.52
N GLU A 292 0.89 -5.41 -10.55
CA GLU A 292 1.31 -4.26 -9.75
C GLU A 292 2.54 -3.63 -10.43
N TYR A 293 2.48 -2.35 -10.77
CA TYR A 293 3.44 -1.74 -11.71
C TYR A 293 3.67 -0.24 -11.49
N LYS A 294 4.58 0.29 -12.31
CA LYS A 294 4.83 1.71 -12.53
C LYS A 294 5.09 1.93 -14.02
N SER A 295 4.52 2.97 -14.61
CA SER A 295 4.85 3.44 -15.97
C SER A 295 4.91 4.96 -16.03
N GLU A 296 5.79 5.50 -16.88
CA GLU A 296 5.82 6.95 -17.20
C GLU A 296 4.50 7.49 -17.78
N THR A 297 3.67 6.63 -18.36
CA THR A 297 2.38 7.00 -18.99
C THR A 297 1.17 6.56 -18.18
N GLY A 298 1.35 5.85 -17.07
CA GLY A 298 0.25 5.23 -16.32
C GLY A 298 -0.49 4.10 -17.08
N ASN A 299 0.07 3.60 -18.17
CA ASN A 299 -0.49 2.48 -18.93
C ASN A 299 0.25 1.16 -18.63
N MET A 300 -0.48 0.05 -18.65
CA MET A 300 0.09 -1.30 -18.73
C MET A 300 -0.82 -2.24 -19.52
N TRP A 301 -0.25 -3.20 -20.25
CA TRP A 301 -0.97 -4.26 -20.94
C TRP A 301 -0.13 -5.53 -21.08
N LEU A 302 -0.79 -6.67 -21.35
CA LEU A 302 -0.13 -7.95 -21.60
C LEU A 302 0.24 -8.11 -23.07
N VAL A 303 1.30 -8.88 -23.32
CA VAL A 303 1.74 -9.33 -24.64
C VAL A 303 1.87 -10.84 -24.66
N MET A 304 1.09 -11.48 -25.54
CA MET A 304 1.16 -12.91 -25.81
C MET A 304 1.90 -13.11 -27.13
N ASN A 305 3.23 -13.12 -27.04
CA ASN A 305 4.14 -13.12 -28.19
C ASN A 305 4.25 -14.48 -28.90
N GLU A 306 3.83 -15.56 -28.24
CA GLU A 306 3.94 -16.95 -28.72
C GLU A 306 2.59 -17.58 -29.13
N ALA A 307 1.48 -16.83 -29.06
CA ALA A 307 0.15 -17.36 -29.29
C ALA A 307 -0.07 -17.86 -30.74
N GLN A 308 -0.84 -18.93 -30.91
CA GLN A 308 -1.12 -19.53 -32.23
C GLN A 308 -1.94 -18.59 -33.14
N ALA A 309 -2.69 -17.66 -32.57
CA ALA A 309 -3.38 -16.59 -33.29
C ALA A 309 -2.40 -15.57 -33.93
N GLY A 310 -1.16 -15.52 -33.46
CA GLY A 310 -0.14 -14.53 -33.78
C GLY A 310 0.37 -13.81 -32.54
N TRP A 311 1.30 -12.88 -32.73
CA TRP A 311 1.75 -11.98 -31.66
C TRP A 311 0.60 -11.01 -31.32
N MET A 312 0.18 -10.97 -30.05
CA MET A 312 -0.96 -10.15 -29.58
C MET A 312 -0.56 -9.20 -28.45
N ARG A 313 -1.15 -8.01 -28.43
CA ARG A 313 -1.32 -7.17 -27.22
C ARG A 313 -2.73 -7.39 -26.68
N VAL A 314 -2.89 -7.46 -25.37
CA VAL A 314 -4.17 -7.68 -24.71
C VAL A 314 -4.35 -6.66 -23.60
N GLY A 315 -5.46 -5.92 -23.64
CA GLY A 315 -5.69 -4.77 -22.76
C GLY A 315 -4.93 -3.50 -23.17
N GLN A 316 -4.48 -3.37 -24.42
CA GLN A 316 -3.70 -2.19 -24.85
C GLN A 316 -4.52 -0.89 -24.70
N ALA A 317 -3.90 0.13 -24.11
CA ALA A 317 -4.45 1.49 -24.05
C ALA A 317 -4.82 2.04 -25.44
N GLY A 318 -5.92 2.80 -25.52
CA GLY A 318 -6.42 3.38 -26.77
C GLY A 318 -7.05 2.38 -27.75
N THR A 319 -7.48 1.20 -27.29
CA THR A 319 -8.21 0.20 -28.08
C THR A 319 -9.67 0.04 -27.63
N ASP A 320 -10.44 -0.76 -28.37
CA ASP A 320 -11.85 -1.05 -28.06
C ASP A 320 -12.05 -1.88 -26.76
N ASP A 321 -10.99 -2.42 -26.16
CA ASP A 321 -11.03 -3.09 -24.85
C ASP A 321 -9.66 -3.04 -24.13
N PRO A 322 -9.34 -1.93 -23.43
CA PRO A 322 -8.10 -1.77 -22.68
C PRO A 322 -8.14 -2.49 -21.33
N ALA A 323 -6.99 -2.65 -20.68
CA ALA A 323 -6.89 -3.16 -19.32
C ALA A 323 -7.73 -2.30 -18.36
N TYR A 324 -8.28 -2.93 -17.34
CA TYR A 324 -8.84 -2.23 -16.18
C TYR A 324 -7.67 -1.64 -15.39
N GLN A 325 -7.77 -0.40 -14.94
CA GLN A 325 -6.69 0.32 -14.25
C GLN A 325 -7.28 1.14 -13.11
N ASN A 326 -6.58 1.17 -11.98
CA ASN A 326 -6.94 2.05 -10.87
C ASN A 326 -6.56 3.52 -11.16
N ASN A 327 -7.22 4.45 -10.47
CA ASN A 327 -6.99 5.89 -10.62
C ASN A 327 -5.53 6.29 -10.31
N SER A 328 -4.88 5.55 -9.40
CA SER A 328 -3.46 5.72 -9.06
C SER A 328 -2.48 5.19 -10.13
N HIS A 329 -3.00 4.61 -11.22
CA HIS A 329 -2.22 4.07 -12.36
C HIS A 329 -1.06 3.16 -11.96
N ASN A 330 -1.28 2.31 -10.94
CA ASN A 330 -0.26 1.47 -10.32
C ASN A 330 -0.69 -0.01 -10.16
N ILE A 331 -1.96 -0.33 -10.41
CA ILE A 331 -2.48 -1.69 -10.58
C ILE A 331 -3.26 -1.75 -11.89
N ALA A 332 -2.96 -2.76 -12.72
CA ALA A 332 -3.68 -3.06 -13.95
C ALA A 332 -4.21 -4.50 -13.91
N GLN A 333 -5.36 -4.70 -14.54
CA GLN A 333 -6.03 -6.00 -14.64
C GLN A 333 -6.41 -6.30 -16.09
N VAL A 334 -6.01 -7.48 -16.56
CA VAL A 334 -6.40 -8.03 -17.87
C VAL A 334 -7.18 -9.32 -17.64
N THR A 335 -8.43 -9.37 -18.11
CA THR A 335 -9.31 -10.52 -17.85
C THR A 335 -8.96 -11.72 -18.73
N TYR A 336 -9.38 -12.91 -18.30
CA TYR A 336 -9.37 -14.11 -19.16
C TYR A 336 -10.12 -13.85 -20.46
N GLU A 337 -11.25 -13.15 -20.39
CA GLU A 337 -12.12 -12.87 -21.54
C GLU A 337 -11.40 -11.98 -22.57
N GLN A 338 -10.63 -10.98 -22.12
CA GLN A 338 -9.76 -10.16 -22.98
C GLN A 338 -8.66 -11.01 -23.64
N LEU A 339 -8.01 -11.90 -22.87
CA LEU A 339 -7.00 -12.83 -23.38
C LEU A 339 -7.59 -13.80 -24.42
N ALA A 340 -8.72 -14.42 -24.12
CA ALA A 340 -9.41 -15.38 -25.00
C ALA A 340 -9.95 -14.72 -26.28
N ALA A 341 -10.45 -13.48 -26.22
CA ALA A 341 -10.92 -12.75 -27.40
C ALA A 341 -9.84 -12.56 -28.49
N LEU A 342 -8.57 -12.53 -28.09
CA LEU A 342 -7.42 -12.33 -28.99
C LEU A 342 -6.56 -13.59 -29.19
N CYS A 343 -6.51 -14.49 -28.20
CA CYS A 343 -5.68 -15.70 -28.20
C CYS A 343 -6.48 -17.01 -28.34
N THR A 344 -7.82 -16.94 -28.45
CA THR A 344 -8.81 -18.04 -28.43
C THR A 344 -9.04 -18.68 -27.05
N ASP A 345 -10.15 -19.39 -26.85
CA ASP A 345 -10.54 -19.99 -25.56
C ASP A 345 -9.64 -21.14 -25.08
N ASP A 346 -8.68 -21.60 -25.89
CA ASP A 346 -7.76 -22.69 -25.55
C ASP A 346 -6.41 -22.11 -25.10
N VAL A 347 -6.21 -22.05 -23.77
CA VAL A 347 -4.98 -21.55 -23.13
C VAL A 347 -3.72 -22.28 -23.60
N SER A 348 -3.83 -23.56 -24.00
CA SER A 348 -2.68 -24.31 -24.56
C SER A 348 -2.20 -23.77 -25.91
N THR A 349 -2.95 -22.83 -26.51
CA THR A 349 -2.60 -22.12 -27.73
C THR A 349 -1.97 -20.74 -27.49
N TRP A 350 -1.96 -20.22 -26.25
CA TRP A 350 -1.50 -18.85 -25.94
C TRP A 350 0.04 -18.70 -25.94
N GLY A 351 0.77 -19.81 -25.89
CA GLY A 351 2.23 -19.84 -25.85
C GLY A 351 2.78 -20.33 -24.51
N SER A 352 4.08 -20.19 -24.30
CA SER A 352 4.75 -20.54 -23.04
C SER A 352 5.13 -19.32 -22.20
N THR A 353 5.23 -18.13 -22.79
CA THR A 353 5.59 -16.89 -22.10
C THR A 353 4.43 -15.89 -22.02
N MET A 354 4.32 -15.22 -20.87
CA MET A 354 3.51 -14.01 -20.67
C MET A 354 4.46 -12.82 -20.51
N GLN A 355 4.13 -11.69 -21.14
CA GLN A 355 4.98 -10.49 -21.12
C GLN A 355 4.14 -9.25 -20.81
N CYS A 356 4.78 -8.23 -20.24
CA CYS A 356 4.23 -6.89 -20.06
C CYS A 356 4.87 -5.92 -21.07
N GLU A 357 4.17 -4.83 -21.37
CA GLU A 357 4.65 -3.73 -22.22
C GLU A 357 3.83 -2.45 -21.91
N SER A 358 4.45 -1.28 -22.09
CA SER A 358 3.80 0.04 -21.97
C SER A 358 4.31 1.00 -23.05
N ASP A 359 3.64 2.14 -23.25
CA ASP A 359 4.05 3.20 -24.17
C ASP A 359 5.02 4.23 -23.57
N GLY A 360 5.19 4.22 -22.24
CA GLY A 360 6.30 4.82 -21.50
C GLY A 360 7.29 3.77 -20.98
N ALA A 361 8.41 4.18 -20.38
CA ALA A 361 9.28 3.26 -19.64
C ALA A 361 8.55 2.73 -18.39
N TRP A 362 8.76 1.46 -18.05
CA TRP A 362 7.91 0.74 -17.11
C TRP A 362 8.65 -0.31 -16.27
N GLU A 363 8.05 -0.65 -15.13
CA GLU A 363 8.53 -1.62 -14.15
C GLU A 363 7.32 -2.35 -13.52
N VAL A 364 7.43 -3.66 -13.33
CA VAL A 364 6.41 -4.54 -12.73
C VAL A 364 6.97 -5.18 -11.47
N PHE A 365 6.22 -5.07 -10.38
CA PHE A 365 6.60 -5.49 -9.03
C PHE A 365 6.01 -6.84 -8.61
N SER A 366 4.81 -7.16 -9.11
CA SER A 366 4.18 -8.48 -9.00
C SER A 366 3.21 -8.71 -10.16
N VAL A 367 2.92 -9.98 -10.42
CA VAL A 367 1.81 -10.42 -11.27
C VAL A 367 1.15 -11.60 -10.58
N LYS A 368 -0.18 -11.66 -10.55
CA LYS A 368 -0.94 -12.79 -9.98
C LYS A 368 -2.17 -13.09 -10.80
N VAL A 369 -2.62 -14.34 -10.77
CA VAL A 369 -3.83 -14.79 -11.48
C VAL A 369 -4.83 -15.35 -10.47
N GLY A 370 -6.05 -14.81 -10.45
CA GLY A 370 -7.11 -15.28 -9.55
C GLY A 370 -8.49 -15.13 -10.16
N GLN A 371 -9.52 -15.50 -9.41
CA GLN A 371 -10.92 -15.39 -9.82
C GLN A 371 -11.45 -13.97 -9.61
N GLN A 372 -12.17 -13.45 -10.60
CA GLN A 372 -12.89 -12.18 -10.51
C GLN A 372 -13.96 -12.24 -9.41
N ALA A 373 -13.96 -11.25 -8.53
CA ALA A 373 -15.00 -11.00 -7.54
C ALA A 373 -15.46 -9.55 -7.61
N LYS A 374 -16.70 -9.29 -7.17
CA LYS A 374 -17.19 -7.93 -6.99
C LYS A 374 -16.38 -7.24 -5.89
N ASN A 375 -15.97 -6.01 -6.14
CA ASN A 375 -15.36 -5.15 -5.13
C ASN A 375 -16.49 -4.54 -4.28
N ILE A 376 -16.36 -4.53 -2.95
CA ILE A 376 -17.47 -4.30 -2.01
C ILE A 376 -17.23 -3.04 -1.17
N ALA A 377 -18.27 -2.25 -0.96
CA ALA A 377 -18.36 -1.26 0.11
C ALA A 377 -19.57 -1.53 1.02
N VAL A 378 -19.49 -1.04 2.26
CA VAL A 378 -20.50 -1.24 3.29
C VAL A 378 -21.34 0.02 3.49
N VAL A 379 -22.59 -0.04 3.03
CA VAL A 379 -23.55 1.08 3.13
C VAL A 379 -24.42 0.90 4.37
N ASN A 380 -24.73 2.02 5.07
CA ASN A 380 -25.48 2.03 6.33
C ASN A 380 -24.88 1.15 7.45
N GLY A 381 -23.55 1.02 7.48
CA GLY A 381 -22.86 0.12 8.41
C GLY A 381 -22.95 0.53 9.88
N VAL A 382 -23.09 -0.47 10.74
CA VAL A 382 -23.09 -0.41 12.21
C VAL A 382 -21.75 -0.92 12.73
N ASP A 383 -21.02 -0.10 13.48
CA ASP A 383 -19.72 -0.46 14.04
C ASP A 383 -19.86 -1.42 15.25
N PHE A 384 -19.10 -2.52 15.24
CA PHE A 384 -18.96 -3.41 16.39
C PHE A 384 -17.99 -2.75 17.39
N ALA A 385 -18.52 -1.79 18.15
CA ALA A 385 -17.77 -0.99 19.10
C ALA A 385 -16.97 -1.86 20.09
N GLY A 386 -15.64 -1.77 20.02
CA GLY A 386 -14.72 -2.49 20.90
C GLY A 386 -14.24 -3.86 20.42
N PHE A 387 -14.45 -4.22 19.14
CA PHE A 387 -13.99 -5.51 18.60
C PHE A 387 -12.45 -5.65 18.45
N ALA A 388 -11.68 -4.57 18.61
CA ALA A 388 -10.24 -4.58 18.34
C ALA A 388 -9.49 -5.64 19.19
N THR A 389 -8.81 -6.59 18.54
CA THR A 389 -8.04 -7.67 19.17
C THR A 389 -7.01 -8.28 18.21
N LYS A 390 -6.09 -9.09 18.72
CA LYS A 390 -5.08 -9.81 17.93
C LYS A 390 -4.75 -11.19 18.47
N ALA A 391 -4.33 -12.09 17.60
CA ALA A 391 -3.79 -13.39 17.98
C ALA A 391 -2.74 -13.90 16.98
N GLY A 392 -1.99 -14.94 17.38
CA GLY A 392 -1.07 -15.62 16.48
C GLY A 392 -1.79 -16.56 15.50
N ALA A 393 -1.04 -17.08 14.53
CA ALA A 393 -1.49 -18.03 13.53
C ALA A 393 -2.42 -19.13 14.08
N TRP A 394 -3.56 -19.34 13.41
CA TRP A 394 -4.60 -20.34 13.75
C TRP A 394 -5.18 -20.21 15.17
N SER A 395 -5.06 -19.04 15.79
CA SER A 395 -5.72 -18.72 17.07
C SER A 395 -6.92 -17.80 16.83
N GLN A 396 -8.08 -18.22 17.34
CA GLN A 396 -9.34 -17.46 17.27
C GLN A 396 -9.48 -16.48 18.45
N ASP A 397 -9.88 -15.23 18.20
CA ASP A 397 -10.35 -14.32 19.25
C ASP A 397 -11.47 -13.37 18.77
N GLY A 398 -12.24 -12.81 19.71
CA GLY A 398 -13.36 -11.90 19.44
C GLY A 398 -14.49 -12.00 20.46
N PHE A 399 -15.59 -11.29 20.19
CA PHE A 399 -16.52 -10.80 21.21
C PHE A 399 -17.98 -11.23 21.01
N ASP A 400 -18.74 -11.19 22.11
CA ASP A 400 -20.19 -11.43 22.09
C ASP A 400 -20.89 -10.29 21.32
N MET A 401 -21.70 -10.63 20.32
CA MET A 401 -22.32 -9.68 19.39
C MET A 401 -23.35 -8.78 20.11
N PRO A 402 -23.23 -7.44 20.03
CA PRO A 402 -24.29 -6.51 20.42
C PRO A 402 -25.57 -6.76 19.60
N GLN A 403 -26.74 -6.47 20.18
CA GLN A 403 -28.02 -6.62 19.48
C GLN A 403 -28.06 -5.79 18.19
N GLU A 404 -27.41 -4.63 18.16
CA GLU A 404 -27.32 -3.74 17.00
C GLU A 404 -26.55 -4.38 15.83
N ILE A 405 -25.60 -5.28 16.11
CA ILE A 405 -24.89 -6.09 15.10
C ILE A 405 -25.73 -7.28 14.65
N ILE A 406 -26.43 -7.95 15.58
CA ILE A 406 -27.37 -9.04 15.27
C ILE A 406 -28.52 -8.55 14.39
N ASP A 407 -29.04 -7.35 14.65
CA ASP A 407 -30.12 -6.72 13.88
C ASP A 407 -29.65 -6.22 12.50
N ALA A 408 -28.34 -6.00 12.31
CA ALA A 408 -27.72 -5.63 11.03
C ALA A 408 -27.39 -6.85 10.14
N LEU A 409 -27.25 -8.05 10.71
CA LEU A 409 -27.02 -9.30 9.98
C LEU A 409 -28.32 -9.80 9.32
N VAL A 410 -28.62 -9.26 8.14
CA VAL A 410 -29.77 -9.64 7.29
C VAL A 410 -29.31 -10.08 5.89
N PRO A 411 -30.14 -10.80 5.11
CA PRO A 411 -29.80 -11.12 3.71
C PRO A 411 -29.38 -9.88 2.90
N GLY A 412 -28.26 -9.98 2.19
CA GLY A 412 -27.59 -8.85 1.53
C GLY A 412 -26.73 -7.97 2.44
N ALA A 413 -26.51 -8.34 3.70
CA ALA A 413 -25.52 -7.69 4.57
C ALA A 413 -24.13 -8.28 4.39
N VAL A 414 -23.12 -7.52 4.83
CA VAL A 414 -21.70 -7.92 4.84
C VAL A 414 -21.04 -7.44 6.12
N VAL A 415 -20.11 -8.26 6.62
CA VAL A 415 -19.18 -7.93 7.70
C VAL A 415 -17.88 -7.43 7.06
N GLU A 416 -17.56 -6.15 7.23
CA GLU A 416 -16.24 -5.57 6.95
C GLU A 416 -15.36 -5.72 8.20
N VAL A 417 -14.20 -6.34 8.03
CA VAL A 417 -13.15 -6.47 9.05
C VAL A 417 -11.96 -5.65 8.58
N THR A 418 -11.57 -4.61 9.32
CA THR A 418 -10.32 -3.86 9.05
C THR A 418 -9.21 -4.47 9.89
N TYR A 419 -8.12 -4.92 9.26
CA TYR A 419 -7.14 -5.82 9.87
C TYR A 419 -5.74 -5.69 9.25
N SER A 420 -4.78 -6.36 9.85
CA SER A 420 -3.51 -6.78 9.24
C SER A 420 -3.29 -8.27 9.51
N SER A 421 -2.60 -8.98 8.62
CA SER A 421 -2.09 -10.34 8.87
C SER A 421 -0.91 -10.67 7.97
N GLU A 422 0.05 -11.47 8.47
CA GLU A 422 1.25 -11.91 7.75
C GLU A 422 0.97 -12.55 6.38
N THR A 423 -0.21 -13.15 6.19
CA THR A 423 -0.60 -13.87 4.97
C THR A 423 -1.58 -13.09 4.08
N GLY A 424 -2.00 -11.89 4.50
CA GLY A 424 -3.09 -11.17 3.84
C GLY A 424 -4.46 -11.85 3.94
N ASN A 425 -4.61 -12.96 4.67
CA ASN A 425 -5.88 -13.65 4.87
C ASN A 425 -6.59 -13.21 6.15
N MET A 426 -7.92 -13.30 6.16
CA MET A 426 -8.76 -13.14 7.34
C MET A 426 -10.08 -13.87 7.12
N TRP A 427 -10.64 -14.50 8.17
CA TRP A 427 -11.97 -15.09 8.12
C TRP A 427 -12.69 -15.02 9.47
N LEU A 428 -14.02 -15.15 9.43
CA LEU A 428 -14.82 -15.20 10.65
C LEU A 428 -14.86 -16.62 11.22
N VAL A 429 -14.95 -16.70 12.55
CA VAL A 429 -15.22 -17.93 13.29
C VAL A 429 -16.50 -17.75 14.11
N MET A 430 -17.45 -18.66 13.93
CA MET A 430 -18.72 -18.71 14.65
C MET A 430 -18.70 -19.92 15.59
N PRO A 431 -18.14 -19.79 16.81
CA PRO A 431 -17.85 -20.94 17.69
C PRO A 431 -19.10 -21.54 18.34
N ASP A 432 -20.15 -20.73 18.53
CA ASP A 432 -21.36 -21.06 19.28
C ASP A 432 -22.56 -21.44 18.38
N SER A 433 -22.35 -21.62 17.06
CA SER A 433 -23.41 -21.96 16.12
C SER A 433 -24.01 -23.34 16.39
N THR A 434 -25.33 -23.47 16.21
CA THR A 434 -26.04 -24.74 16.40
C THR A 434 -25.67 -25.80 15.37
N ALA A 435 -25.11 -25.39 14.23
CA ALA A 435 -24.54 -26.29 13.22
C ALA A 435 -23.22 -26.94 13.69
N GLY A 436 -22.61 -26.40 14.75
CA GLY A 436 -21.26 -26.68 15.20
C GLY A 436 -20.36 -25.45 15.08
N TRP A 437 -19.12 -25.58 15.57
CA TRP A 437 -18.08 -24.57 15.36
C TRP A 437 -17.77 -24.44 13.85
N MET A 438 -17.81 -23.22 13.31
CA MET A 438 -17.58 -22.95 11.87
C MET A 438 -16.51 -21.88 11.65
N ARG A 439 -15.71 -22.06 10.59
CA ARG A 439 -15.01 -20.96 9.88
C ARG A 439 -15.87 -20.51 8.72
N VAL A 440 -15.97 -19.21 8.49
CA VAL A 440 -16.73 -18.63 7.37
C VAL A 440 -15.82 -17.77 6.52
N GLY A 441 -15.68 -18.13 5.25
CA GLY A 441 -14.76 -17.45 4.34
C GLY A 441 -13.28 -17.83 4.51
N GLN A 442 -12.98 -19.03 5.04
CA GLN A 442 -11.58 -19.47 5.16
C GLN A 442 -10.86 -19.49 3.80
N ALA A 443 -9.63 -18.98 3.76
CA ALA A 443 -8.76 -19.05 2.59
C ALA A 443 -8.55 -20.51 2.11
N GLY A 444 -8.43 -20.70 0.79
CA GLY A 444 -8.25 -22.02 0.19
C GLY A 444 -9.48 -22.95 0.23
N THR A 445 -10.68 -22.41 0.48
CA THR A 445 -11.95 -23.15 0.41
C THR A 445 -12.74 -22.79 -0.87
N GLU A 446 -13.93 -23.39 -1.05
CA GLU A 446 -14.77 -23.18 -2.25
C GLU A 446 -15.33 -21.75 -2.34
N ASP A 447 -15.51 -21.04 -1.22
CA ASP A 447 -15.92 -19.63 -1.19
C ASP A 447 -15.23 -18.87 -0.03
N PRO A 448 -13.96 -18.44 -0.21
CA PRO A 448 -13.22 -17.69 0.79
C PRO A 448 -13.79 -16.28 0.97
N ALA A 449 -13.44 -15.61 2.06
CA ALA A 449 -13.70 -14.20 2.28
C ALA A 449 -13.04 -13.37 1.18
N LEU A 450 -13.55 -12.16 0.94
CA LEU A 450 -12.90 -11.24 0.01
C LEU A 450 -11.95 -10.34 0.81
N CYS A 451 -10.65 -10.62 0.79
CA CYS A 451 -9.64 -9.79 1.44
C CYS A 451 -8.84 -8.98 0.42
N ASP A 452 -8.51 -7.72 0.73
CA ASP A 452 -7.69 -6.83 -0.12
C ASP A 452 -6.30 -6.49 0.49
N GLY A 453 -5.98 -7.08 1.64
CA GLY A 453 -4.77 -6.84 2.43
C GLY A 453 -4.99 -5.96 3.67
N GLN A 454 -6.03 -5.12 3.68
CA GLN A 454 -6.33 -4.20 4.79
C GLN A 454 -7.78 -4.32 5.28
N LYS A 455 -8.70 -4.64 4.38
CA LYS A 455 -10.09 -4.99 4.67
C LYS A 455 -10.39 -6.39 4.18
N CYS A 456 -11.24 -7.10 4.93
CA CYS A 456 -11.79 -8.35 4.48
C CYS A 456 -13.30 -8.42 4.72
N TYR A 457 -14.02 -8.90 3.70
CA TYR A 457 -15.46 -8.88 3.62
C TYR A 457 -16.02 -10.32 3.65
N VAL A 458 -16.91 -10.59 4.61
CA VAL A 458 -17.65 -11.86 4.72
C VAL A 458 -19.15 -11.57 4.64
N THR A 459 -19.83 -12.12 3.64
CA THR A 459 -21.26 -11.85 3.43
C THR A 459 -22.16 -12.60 4.40
N TYR A 460 -23.37 -12.08 4.62
CA TYR A 460 -24.43 -12.80 5.31
C TYR A 460 -24.65 -14.19 4.69
N GLU A 461 -24.64 -14.28 3.36
CA GLU A 461 -24.87 -15.51 2.61
C GLU A 461 -23.79 -16.57 2.87
N GLN A 462 -22.51 -16.16 3.01
CA GLN A 462 -21.42 -17.06 3.40
C GLN A 462 -21.64 -17.62 4.82
N ILE A 463 -22.08 -16.78 5.77
CA ILE A 463 -22.37 -17.23 7.15
C ILE A 463 -23.60 -18.14 7.15
N ALA A 464 -24.68 -17.76 6.45
CA ALA A 464 -25.92 -18.53 6.35
C ALA A 464 -25.71 -19.91 5.70
N ALA A 465 -24.83 -20.02 4.70
CA ALA A 465 -24.51 -21.30 4.06
C ALA A 465 -23.91 -22.35 5.02
N LEU A 466 -23.30 -21.91 6.13
CA LEU A 466 -22.64 -22.77 7.12
C LEU A 466 -23.40 -22.83 8.46
N CYS A 467 -24.06 -21.75 8.87
CA CYS A 467 -24.75 -21.61 10.15
C CYS A 467 -26.29 -21.64 10.06
N GLY A 468 -26.86 -21.69 8.84
CA GLY A 468 -28.30 -21.68 8.55
C GLY A 468 -28.89 -20.28 8.37
N ASP A 469 -30.09 -20.15 7.80
CA ASP A 469 -30.72 -18.84 7.52
C ASP A 469 -31.20 -18.07 8.77
N ASP A 470 -31.21 -18.71 9.94
CA ASP A 470 -31.68 -18.11 11.20
C ASP A 470 -30.49 -17.61 12.04
N VAL A 471 -30.31 -16.29 12.11
CA VAL A 471 -29.21 -15.66 12.86
C VAL A 471 -29.25 -16.02 14.35
N SER A 472 -30.43 -16.32 14.90
CA SER A 472 -30.53 -16.78 16.30
C SER A 472 -29.91 -18.18 16.52
N THR A 473 -29.60 -18.90 15.45
CA THR A 473 -28.88 -20.19 15.47
C THR A 473 -27.39 -20.09 15.17
N TRP A 474 -26.84 -18.88 14.98
CA TRP A 474 -25.41 -18.63 14.72
C TRP A 474 -24.56 -18.57 15.99
N GLY A 475 -25.20 -18.42 17.16
CA GLY A 475 -24.53 -18.28 18.45
C GLY A 475 -24.45 -16.82 18.92
N ALA A 476 -23.87 -16.61 20.10
CA ALA A 476 -23.77 -15.28 20.70
C ALA A 476 -22.49 -14.52 20.29
N ARG A 477 -21.49 -15.21 19.73
CA ARG A 477 -20.14 -14.70 19.54
C ARG A 477 -19.70 -14.73 18.08
N MET A 478 -19.01 -13.67 17.68
CA MET A 478 -18.29 -13.57 16.41
C MET A 478 -16.79 -13.41 16.73
N GLN A 479 -15.94 -14.16 16.03
CA GLN A 479 -14.49 -14.12 16.20
C GLN A 479 -13.79 -14.00 14.85
N CYS A 480 -12.53 -13.59 14.88
CA CYS A 480 -11.63 -13.57 13.72
C CYS A 480 -10.51 -14.60 13.91
N GLU A 481 -9.92 -15.05 12.80
CA GLU A 481 -8.79 -15.97 12.75
C GLU A 481 -8.12 -15.87 11.35
N ALA A 482 -6.80 -16.07 11.28
CA ALA A 482 -6.01 -16.16 10.05
C ALA A 482 -4.97 -17.30 10.13
N ASP A 483 -4.30 -17.62 9.02
CA ASP A 483 -3.24 -18.64 8.95
C ASP A 483 -1.83 -18.14 9.30
N GLY A 484 -1.62 -16.81 9.32
CA GLY A 484 -0.49 -16.13 9.97
C GLY A 484 -0.91 -15.38 11.24
N GLU A 485 0.01 -14.70 11.91
CA GLU A 485 -0.33 -13.74 12.97
C GLU A 485 -1.20 -12.60 12.41
N TRP A 486 -2.10 -12.06 13.23
CA TRP A 486 -3.12 -11.11 12.78
C TRP A 486 -3.57 -10.13 13.88
N GLU A 487 -3.96 -8.92 13.47
CA GLU A 487 -4.59 -7.91 14.32
C GLU A 487 -5.81 -7.30 13.61
N VAL A 488 -6.95 -7.22 14.31
CA VAL A 488 -8.17 -6.58 13.83
C VAL A 488 -8.34 -5.25 14.53
N TYR A 489 -8.49 -4.17 13.76
CA TYR A 489 -8.64 -2.80 14.24
C TYR A 489 -10.12 -2.42 14.41
N SER A 490 -11.00 -2.88 13.52
CA SER A 490 -12.44 -2.65 13.60
C SER A 490 -13.24 -3.72 12.86
N VAL A 491 -14.50 -3.88 13.25
CA VAL A 491 -15.50 -4.68 12.52
C VAL A 491 -16.77 -3.85 12.36
N LYS A 492 -17.40 -3.91 11.19
CA LYS A 492 -18.62 -3.18 10.84
C LYS A 492 -19.57 -4.11 10.07
N VAL A 493 -20.87 -3.99 10.32
CA VAL A 493 -21.90 -4.76 9.59
C VAL A 493 -22.90 -3.82 8.95
N GLY A 494 -23.11 -3.95 7.64
CA GLY A 494 -24.06 -3.12 6.88
C GLY A 494 -24.48 -3.78 5.58
N THR A 495 -25.21 -3.05 4.74
CA THR A 495 -25.65 -3.54 3.42
C THR A 495 -24.45 -3.64 2.49
N ALA A 496 -24.29 -4.77 1.81
CA ALA A 496 -23.31 -4.93 0.74
C ALA A 496 -23.74 -4.12 -0.49
N ALA A 497 -22.84 -3.28 -0.99
CA ALA A 497 -22.98 -2.63 -2.28
C ALA A 497 -21.68 -2.84 -3.08
N GLU A 498 -21.81 -2.86 -4.40
CA GLU A 498 -20.77 -3.37 -5.31
C GLU A 498 -20.25 -2.25 -6.20
N PHE A 499 -18.93 -2.03 -6.20
CA PHE A 499 -18.28 -1.15 -7.15
C PHE A 499 -18.28 -1.79 -8.54
N ALA A 500 -18.53 -0.96 -9.55
CA ALA A 500 -18.42 -1.36 -10.94
C ALA A 500 -16.93 -1.43 -11.36
N PRO A 501 -16.42 -2.60 -11.77
CA PRO A 501 -15.15 -2.66 -12.47
C PRO A 501 -15.34 -2.01 -13.84
N VAL A 502 -14.50 -1.04 -14.20
CA VAL A 502 -14.65 -0.24 -15.42
C VAL A 502 -13.30 0.03 -16.08
N ASN A 503 -13.31 0.16 -17.40
CA ASN A 503 -12.14 0.55 -18.21
C ASN A 503 -12.51 1.76 -19.09
N LYS A 504 -11.60 2.15 -19.99
CA LYS A 504 -11.82 3.29 -20.93
C LYS A 504 -12.16 4.60 -20.19
N LEU A 505 -11.37 4.89 -19.16
CA LEU A 505 -11.51 6.09 -18.34
C LEU A 505 -11.11 7.34 -19.14
N VAL A 506 -12.03 8.31 -19.23
CA VAL A 506 -11.74 9.67 -19.69
C VAL A 506 -11.49 10.52 -18.45
N ALA A 507 -10.25 10.99 -18.28
CA ALA A 507 -9.86 11.84 -17.16
C ALA A 507 -10.45 13.25 -17.30
N PHE A 508 -11.01 13.78 -16.20
CA PHE A 508 -11.54 15.13 -16.11
C PHE A 508 -10.40 16.09 -15.72
N GLU A 509 -9.45 16.31 -16.63
CA GLU A 509 -8.27 17.16 -16.39
C GLU A 509 -8.66 18.54 -15.82
N GLY A 510 -8.08 18.92 -14.68
CA GLY A 510 -8.33 20.21 -14.02
C GLY A 510 -9.51 20.23 -13.04
N PHE A 511 -10.11 19.09 -12.70
CA PHE A 511 -11.18 19.02 -11.70
C PHE A 511 -10.68 19.13 -10.24
N GLU A 512 -9.37 18.95 -10.01
CA GLU A 512 -8.74 18.85 -8.69
C GLU A 512 -9.11 20.06 -7.80
N THR A 513 -9.79 19.81 -6.68
CA THR A 513 -10.48 20.87 -5.92
C THR A 513 -10.87 20.43 -4.51
N SER A 514 -11.06 21.38 -3.59
CA SER A 514 -11.40 21.12 -2.19
C SER A 514 -12.44 22.10 -1.64
N GLY A 515 -13.02 21.77 -0.49
CA GLY A 515 -14.02 22.61 0.17
C GLY A 515 -14.24 22.29 1.65
N ASP A 516 -14.73 23.29 2.39
CA ASP A 516 -15.32 23.10 3.71
C ASP A 516 -16.58 22.20 3.63
N ALA A 517 -17.04 21.71 4.78
CA ALA A 517 -18.34 21.04 4.92
C ALA A 517 -19.47 21.84 4.26
N TRP A 518 -20.19 21.21 3.32
CA TRP A 518 -21.27 21.79 2.50
C TRP A 518 -20.85 22.96 1.59
N ALA A 519 -19.56 23.13 1.31
CA ALA A 519 -19.08 23.96 0.22
C ALA A 519 -19.08 23.19 -1.10
N GLN A 520 -19.42 23.88 -2.20
CA GLN A 520 -19.43 23.34 -3.57
C GLN A 520 -18.26 23.90 -4.36
N ALA A 521 -17.44 23.02 -4.92
CA ALA A 521 -16.34 23.35 -5.84
C ALA A 521 -16.27 22.32 -6.99
N GLY A 522 -15.61 22.67 -8.09
CA GLY A 522 -15.55 21.83 -9.30
C GLY A 522 -15.38 22.65 -10.58
N PHE A 523 -15.52 21.98 -11.73
CA PHE A 523 -15.01 22.47 -13.01
C PHE A 523 -16.03 22.41 -14.15
N THR A 524 -15.78 23.20 -15.20
CA THR A 524 -16.58 23.17 -16.43
C THR A 524 -16.27 21.91 -17.22
N MET A 525 -17.29 21.09 -17.50
CA MET A 525 -17.15 19.82 -18.22
C MET A 525 -16.58 20.03 -19.63
N PRO A 526 -15.40 19.47 -19.98
CA PRO A 526 -14.92 19.41 -21.35
C PRO A 526 -15.86 18.60 -22.24
N GLN A 527 -15.81 18.82 -23.56
CA GLN A 527 -16.62 18.06 -24.51
C GLN A 527 -16.34 16.55 -24.40
N GLU A 528 -15.11 16.15 -24.11
CA GLU A 528 -14.71 14.74 -23.98
C GLU A 528 -15.36 14.05 -22.76
N ILE A 529 -15.63 14.79 -21.68
CA ILE A 529 -16.41 14.31 -20.53
C ILE A 529 -17.91 14.26 -20.86
N LEU A 530 -18.44 15.27 -21.57
CA LEU A 530 -19.83 15.28 -22.03
C LEU A 530 -20.12 14.16 -23.04
N ASP A 531 -19.14 13.79 -23.86
CA ASP A 531 -19.22 12.68 -24.83
C ASP A 531 -19.04 11.30 -24.16
N ALA A 532 -18.37 11.23 -23.00
CA ALA A 532 -18.21 10.01 -22.20
C ALA A 532 -19.43 9.71 -21.31
N LEU A 533 -20.17 10.73 -20.86
CA LEU A 533 -21.40 10.60 -20.09
C LEU A 533 -22.55 10.04 -20.95
N VAL A 534 -22.65 8.71 -21.03
CA VAL A 534 -23.70 7.97 -21.75
C VAL A 534 -24.30 6.88 -20.86
N PRO A 535 -25.51 6.35 -21.15
CA PRO A 535 -26.12 5.29 -20.34
C PRO A 535 -25.19 4.08 -20.10
N GLY A 536 -25.04 3.69 -18.83
CA GLY A 536 -24.06 2.70 -18.36
C GLY A 536 -22.64 3.23 -18.08
N ALA A 537 -22.38 4.54 -18.22
CA ALA A 537 -21.14 5.16 -17.78
C ALA A 537 -21.08 5.29 -16.25
N VAL A 538 -19.88 5.31 -15.67
CA VAL A 538 -19.65 5.52 -14.24
C VAL A 538 -18.66 6.67 -14.07
N VAL A 539 -19.01 7.62 -13.20
CA VAL A 539 -18.10 8.66 -12.72
C VAL A 539 -17.39 8.11 -11.49
N THR A 540 -16.09 7.88 -11.58
CA THR A 540 -15.23 7.54 -10.43
C THR A 540 -14.54 8.82 -9.94
N ILE A 541 -14.61 9.08 -8.63
CA ILE A 541 -14.01 10.23 -7.95
C ILE A 541 -12.96 9.71 -6.97
N GLN A 542 -11.73 10.21 -7.01
CA GLN A 542 -10.70 9.94 -5.99
C GLN A 542 -10.63 11.14 -5.03
N TYR A 543 -10.78 10.92 -3.72
CA TYR A 543 -11.00 11.99 -2.76
C TYR A 543 -10.58 11.61 -1.33
N SER A 544 -10.55 12.60 -0.45
CA SER A 544 -10.70 12.40 1.00
C SER A 544 -11.84 13.27 1.54
N SER A 545 -12.42 12.88 2.67
CA SER A 545 -13.28 13.77 3.46
C SER A 545 -13.35 13.34 4.93
N GLU A 546 -13.63 14.27 5.84
CA GLU A 546 -13.76 14.00 7.29
C GLU A 546 -14.86 12.97 7.63
N THR A 547 -15.81 12.73 6.72
CA THR A 547 -16.96 11.83 6.91
C THR A 547 -16.89 10.55 6.09
N GLY A 548 -15.89 10.42 5.19
CA GLY A 548 -15.82 9.32 4.22
C GLY A 548 -16.91 9.37 3.13
N ASN A 549 -17.64 10.48 2.98
CA ASN A 549 -18.68 10.67 1.97
C ASN A 549 -18.28 11.73 0.94
N ILE A 550 -18.71 11.58 -0.31
CA ILE A 550 -18.73 12.66 -1.29
C ILE A 550 -19.88 12.47 -2.28
N TRP A 551 -20.37 13.53 -2.90
CA TRP A 551 -21.41 13.45 -3.92
C TRP A 551 -21.27 14.55 -4.99
N ILE A 552 -21.90 14.33 -6.14
CA ILE A 552 -21.92 15.30 -7.24
C ILE A 552 -23.02 16.34 -7.00
N VAL A 553 -22.74 17.59 -7.36
CA VAL A 553 -23.71 18.68 -7.44
C VAL A 553 -23.80 19.19 -8.88
N MET A 554 -25.00 19.08 -9.45
CA MET A 554 -25.33 19.64 -10.76
C MET A 554 -26.13 20.93 -10.54
N ASN A 555 -25.39 22.03 -10.38
CA ASN A 555 -25.94 23.33 -9.98
C ASN A 555 -26.68 24.08 -11.09
N GLU A 556 -26.38 23.74 -12.36
CA GLU A 556 -26.86 24.41 -13.58
C GLU A 556 -27.96 23.62 -14.32
N ALA A 557 -28.36 22.44 -13.83
CA ALA A 557 -29.28 21.56 -14.54
C ALA A 557 -30.67 22.16 -14.74
N GLN A 558 -31.30 21.87 -15.89
CA GLN A 558 -32.64 22.39 -16.23
C GLN A 558 -33.75 21.90 -15.30
N ALA A 559 -33.54 20.77 -14.62
CA ALA A 559 -34.43 20.26 -13.57
C ALA A 559 -34.39 21.13 -12.28
N GLY A 560 -33.37 21.98 -12.14
CA GLY A 560 -33.03 22.71 -10.92
C GLY A 560 -31.64 22.31 -10.41
N TRP A 561 -31.17 22.99 -9.38
CA TRP A 561 -29.96 22.59 -8.64
C TRP A 561 -30.19 21.21 -7.99
N MET A 562 -29.30 20.26 -8.22
CA MET A 562 -29.40 18.87 -7.73
C MET A 562 -28.15 18.41 -6.99
N ARG A 563 -28.33 17.57 -5.97
CA ARG A 563 -27.30 16.66 -5.44
C ARG A 563 -27.56 15.27 -5.97
N VAL A 564 -26.53 14.59 -6.45
CA VAL A 564 -26.60 13.24 -7.00
C VAL A 564 -25.67 12.34 -6.20
N GLY A 565 -26.24 11.29 -5.59
CA GLY A 565 -25.51 10.41 -4.69
C GLY A 565 -25.34 10.95 -3.26
N GLN A 566 -26.16 11.90 -2.80
CA GLN A 566 -26.00 12.43 -1.43
C GLN A 566 -26.13 11.34 -0.37
N ALA A 567 -25.20 11.30 0.57
CA ALA A 567 -25.25 10.42 1.74
C ALA A 567 -26.56 10.59 2.54
N GLY A 568 -27.12 9.45 3.01
CA GLY A 568 -28.39 9.42 3.76
C GLY A 568 -29.66 9.61 2.91
N THR A 569 -29.57 9.52 1.58
CA THR A 569 -30.73 9.47 0.68
C THR A 569 -31.10 8.04 0.27
N GLU A 570 -32.13 7.87 -0.56
CA GLU A 570 -32.55 6.55 -1.08
C GLU A 570 -31.57 5.96 -2.10
N ASP A 571 -30.69 6.78 -2.68
CA ASP A 571 -29.76 6.42 -3.76
C ASP A 571 -28.42 7.20 -3.63
N PRO A 572 -27.57 6.82 -2.65
CA PRO A 572 -26.30 7.49 -2.37
C PRO A 572 -25.18 7.07 -3.34
N ALA A 573 -24.13 7.88 -3.41
CA ALA A 573 -22.88 7.55 -4.07
C ALA A 573 -22.23 6.38 -3.35
N LEU A 574 -21.71 5.40 -4.09
CA LEU A 574 -21.01 4.29 -3.46
C LEU A 574 -19.61 4.77 -3.05
N CYS A 575 -19.34 4.81 -1.75
CA CYS A 575 -18.12 5.38 -1.16
C CYS A 575 -17.40 4.33 -0.31
N ASN A 576 -16.06 4.29 -0.34
CA ASN A 576 -15.25 3.50 0.60
C ASN A 576 -14.37 4.34 1.54
N GLY A 577 -14.31 5.67 1.31
CA GLY A 577 -13.46 6.62 2.03
C GLY A 577 -12.34 7.25 1.17
N THR A 578 -11.88 6.57 0.12
CA THR A 578 -10.74 7.00 -0.73
C THR A 578 -11.11 7.17 -2.21
N TYR A 579 -12.13 6.45 -2.68
CA TYR A 579 -12.81 6.72 -3.94
C TYR A 579 -14.32 6.46 -3.85
N ALA A 580 -15.05 7.11 -4.74
CA ALA A 580 -16.50 6.98 -4.87
C ALA A 580 -16.90 6.72 -6.32
N GLN A 581 -18.04 6.06 -6.52
CA GLN A 581 -18.66 5.87 -7.83
C GLN A 581 -20.09 6.37 -7.84
N ILE A 582 -20.43 7.09 -8.92
CA ILE A 582 -21.78 7.59 -9.23
C ILE A 582 -22.10 7.21 -10.68
N THR A 583 -23.24 6.56 -10.92
CA THR A 583 -23.60 6.09 -12.27
C THR A 583 -24.24 7.19 -13.11
N TYR A 584 -24.20 7.01 -14.44
CA TYR A 584 -25.02 7.80 -15.37
C TYR A 584 -26.50 7.78 -14.97
N GLU A 585 -27.01 6.62 -14.54
CA GLU A 585 -28.42 6.44 -14.18
C GLU A 585 -28.81 7.26 -12.94
N GLN A 586 -27.92 7.37 -11.94
CA GLN A 586 -28.13 8.26 -10.79
C GLN A 586 -28.17 9.74 -11.21
N LEU A 587 -27.26 10.16 -12.10
CA LEU A 587 -27.24 11.51 -12.67
C LEU A 587 -28.51 11.81 -13.48
N ALA A 588 -28.91 10.89 -14.37
CA ALA A 588 -30.08 11.00 -15.24
C ALA A 588 -31.41 10.95 -14.47
N ALA A 589 -31.51 10.18 -13.38
CA ALA A 589 -32.71 10.13 -12.53
C ALA A 589 -33.09 11.51 -11.96
N LEU A 590 -32.11 12.39 -11.75
CA LEU A 590 -32.28 13.72 -11.18
C LEU A 590 -32.13 14.86 -12.21
N CYS A 591 -31.29 14.66 -13.23
CA CYS A 591 -30.96 15.68 -14.25
C CYS A 591 -31.63 15.42 -15.63
N THR A 592 -32.40 14.32 -15.76
CA THR A 592 -33.01 13.77 -17.00
C THR A 592 -32.05 13.07 -17.96
N ASP A 593 -32.56 12.26 -18.88
CA ASP A 593 -31.76 11.47 -19.83
C ASP A 593 -30.97 12.27 -20.89
N ASP A 594 -31.09 13.61 -20.92
CA ASP A 594 -30.43 14.49 -21.89
C ASP A 594 -29.32 15.31 -21.22
N VAL A 595 -28.07 14.85 -21.36
CA VAL A 595 -26.86 15.50 -20.79
C VAL A 595 -26.73 16.97 -21.19
N SER A 596 -27.24 17.39 -22.36
CA SER A 596 -27.21 18.80 -22.76
C SER A 596 -28.11 19.71 -21.88
N THR A 597 -28.89 19.11 -20.99
CA THR A 597 -29.72 19.78 -19.98
C THR A 597 -29.08 19.82 -18.58
N TRP A 598 -27.97 19.12 -18.33
CA TRP A 598 -27.35 19.01 -17.00
C TRP A 598 -26.57 20.26 -16.57
N GLY A 599 -26.24 21.14 -17.51
CA GLY A 599 -25.45 22.35 -17.28
C GLY A 599 -24.08 22.29 -17.95
N SER A 600 -23.22 23.26 -17.64
CA SER A 600 -21.82 23.29 -18.09
C SER A 600 -20.81 22.95 -16.99
N THR A 601 -21.21 23.06 -15.72
CA THR A 601 -20.36 22.78 -14.57
C THR A 601 -20.78 21.48 -13.86
N MET A 602 -19.82 20.63 -13.50
CA MET A 602 -19.99 19.56 -12.52
C MET A 602 -19.24 19.95 -11.25
N GLN A 603 -19.83 19.68 -10.08
CA GLN A 603 -19.24 20.03 -8.79
C GLN A 603 -19.25 18.84 -7.84
N CYS A 604 -18.39 18.87 -6.83
CA CYS A 604 -18.44 17.99 -5.66
C CYS A 604 -18.82 18.78 -4.40
N GLU A 605 -19.30 18.05 -3.39
CA GLU A 605 -19.64 18.54 -2.05
C GLU A 605 -19.68 17.33 -1.08
N ALA A 606 -19.38 17.57 0.20
CA ALA A 606 -19.49 16.57 1.28
C ALA A 606 -20.08 17.18 2.56
N ASP A 607 -20.41 16.34 3.55
CA ASP A 607 -20.95 16.77 4.86
C ASP A 607 -19.87 17.12 5.91
N GLY A 608 -18.61 16.76 5.66
CA GLY A 608 -17.41 17.28 6.30
C GLY A 608 -16.51 18.03 5.31
N ALA A 609 -15.36 18.54 5.74
CA ALA A 609 -14.34 19.08 4.84
C ALA A 609 -13.81 17.97 3.90
N TRP A 610 -13.46 18.34 2.65
CA TRP A 610 -13.19 17.39 1.57
C TRP A 610 -12.21 17.91 0.53
N GLU A 611 -11.53 16.99 -0.16
CA GLU A 611 -10.61 17.27 -1.28
C GLU A 611 -10.72 16.16 -2.33
N VAL A 612 -10.79 16.55 -3.61
CA VAL A 612 -10.84 15.66 -4.78
C VAL A 612 -9.52 15.76 -5.53
N TYR A 613 -8.82 14.63 -5.64
CA TYR A 613 -7.53 14.50 -6.33
C TYR A 613 -7.68 14.15 -7.82
N GLY A 614 -8.87 13.72 -8.24
CA GLY A 614 -9.19 13.44 -9.64
C GLY A 614 -10.60 12.90 -9.85
N VAL A 615 -11.10 13.05 -11.08
CA VAL A 615 -12.38 12.50 -11.53
C VAL A 615 -12.20 11.87 -12.90
N TRP A 616 -12.81 10.71 -13.13
CA TRP A 616 -12.79 9.99 -14.40
C TRP A 616 -14.20 9.54 -14.76
N VAL A 617 -14.53 9.53 -16.05
CA VAL A 617 -15.77 8.94 -16.57
C VAL A 617 -15.43 7.74 -17.43
N SER A 618 -15.91 6.55 -17.05
CA SER A 618 -15.81 5.36 -17.89
C SER A 618 -16.83 5.39 -19.02
N THR A 619 -16.45 4.92 -20.21
CA THR A 619 -17.46 4.52 -21.19
C THR A 619 -18.00 3.12 -20.84
N PRO A 620 -19.28 2.80 -21.13
CA PRO A 620 -19.84 1.50 -20.79
C PRO A 620 -19.02 0.34 -21.35
N ALA A 621 -18.83 -0.70 -20.53
CA ALA A 621 -18.36 -1.98 -21.03
C ALA A 621 -19.39 -2.54 -22.04
N THR A 622 -18.97 -2.76 -23.28
CA THR A 622 -19.79 -3.46 -24.28
C THR A 622 -19.93 -4.91 -23.84
N SER A 623 -21.04 -5.23 -23.18
CA SER A 623 -21.34 -6.57 -22.68
C SER A 623 -21.23 -7.62 -23.78
N ALA A 624 -20.41 -8.64 -23.55
CA ALA A 624 -20.45 -9.86 -24.35
C ALA A 624 -21.74 -10.63 -24.02
N GLU A 625 -22.68 -10.68 -24.98
CA GLU A 625 -23.87 -11.55 -24.97
C GLU A 625 -23.54 -13.00 -25.37
#